data_AF-A0A2V8MAN9-F1
#
_entry.id   AF-A0A2V8MAN9-F1
#
_cell.length_a   1.000
_cell.length_b   1.000
_cell.length_c   1.000
_cell.angle_alpha   90.00
_cell.angle_beta   90.00
_cell.angle_gamma   90.00
#
_symmetry.space_group_name_H-M   'P 1'
#
loop_
_entity.id
_entity.type
_entity.pdbx_description
1 polymer ?
#
loop_
_entity_poly.entity_id
_entity_poly.type
_entity_poly.pdbx_seq_one_letter_code
_entity_poly.pdbx_strand_id
1 'polypeptide(L)'
;MTLHVLPGDAQVQEFAESGIDGEMLVCRECLVEGDLSGADLHEFFKNRAAFINSGYHEARATYDSRVASQFKSLLHLAADTEVNLWFEYELFCSVNMWFCLDLLADTAADVYRVAPVHLNVEHRWDGFGGATGEILRRCFESRTRLTRDEIRLGADLWRAYKAGDRDALRRLSAASSPAFPYLKEVCQAAIDKNSRPAEVIRQIQAGGASNFAEIFREFRHRAGVYGFGDGQVKALMDAAPPASDDRERNG
;
A
#
# COMPACT_ATOMS: atom_id res chain seq x y z
N MET A 1 11.01 -12.02 20.33
CA MET A 1 9.65 -12.28 19.75
C MET A 1 9.70 -11.97 18.26
N THR A 2 8.99 -12.71 17.40
CA THR A 2 8.92 -12.40 15.96
C THR A 2 7.49 -12.03 15.59
N LEU A 3 7.33 -10.87 14.96
CA LEU A 3 6.05 -10.33 14.50
C LEU A 3 6.09 -10.12 12.99
N HIS A 4 5.08 -10.60 12.28
CA HIS A 4 4.91 -10.45 10.85
C HIS A 4 3.72 -9.52 10.57
N VAL A 5 4.01 -8.34 10.00
CA VAL A 5 2.99 -7.39 9.55
C VAL A 5 2.67 -7.72 8.09
N LEU A 6 1.55 -8.41 7.86
CA LEU A 6 1.06 -8.78 6.54
C LEU A 6 0.31 -7.60 5.87
N PRO A 7 0.36 -7.47 4.54
CA PRO A 7 -0.20 -6.30 3.85
C PRO A 7 -1.72 -6.35 3.72
N GLY A 8 -2.34 -7.50 3.97
CA GLY A 8 -3.78 -7.70 3.90
C GLY A 8 -4.19 -9.13 4.22
N ASP A 9 -5.51 -9.37 4.27
CA ASP A 9 -6.07 -10.69 4.59
C ASP A 9 -5.76 -11.75 3.50
N ALA A 10 -5.50 -11.30 2.27
CA ALA A 10 -5.23 -12.17 1.12
C ALA A 10 -3.95 -13.01 1.23
N GLN A 11 -3.05 -12.68 2.16
CA GLN A 11 -1.80 -13.42 2.39
C GLN A 11 -1.84 -14.31 3.63
N VAL A 12 -2.91 -14.25 4.43
CA VAL A 12 -2.94 -14.91 5.75
C VAL A 12 -2.89 -16.42 5.63
N GLN A 13 -3.66 -17.01 4.70
CA GLN A 13 -3.72 -18.45 4.53
C GLN A 13 -2.38 -19.01 4.05
N GLU A 14 -1.86 -18.48 2.94
CA GLU A 14 -0.60 -18.91 2.35
C GLU A 14 0.57 -18.70 3.31
N PHE A 15 0.55 -17.62 4.11
CA PHE A 15 1.55 -17.38 5.15
C PHE A 15 1.46 -18.43 6.27
N ALA A 16 0.25 -18.74 6.78
CA ALA A 16 0.07 -19.75 7.81
C ALA A 16 0.53 -21.15 7.33
N GLU A 17 0.32 -21.46 6.05
CA GLU A 17 0.76 -22.71 5.43
C GLU A 17 2.27 -22.72 5.07
N SER A 18 2.94 -21.57 5.12
CA SER A 18 4.37 -21.45 4.77
C SER A 18 5.31 -22.04 5.82
N GLY A 19 4.85 -22.26 7.06
CA GLY A 19 5.69 -22.75 8.15
C GLY A 19 6.70 -21.73 8.67
N ILE A 20 6.53 -20.44 8.38
CA ILE A 20 7.31 -19.35 8.98
C ILE A 20 6.78 -19.11 10.40
N ASP A 21 7.65 -19.27 11.40
CA ASP A 21 7.31 -19.06 12.81
C ASP A 21 7.19 -17.58 13.15
N GLY A 22 6.15 -17.22 13.92
CA GLY A 22 5.96 -15.88 14.46
C GLY A 22 4.49 -15.51 14.61
N GLU A 23 4.23 -14.38 15.27
CA GLU A 23 2.88 -13.83 15.37
C GLU A 23 2.53 -13.04 14.11
N MET A 24 1.25 -13.03 13.74
CA MET A 24 0.74 -12.24 12.62
C MET A 24 -0.03 -11.02 13.09
N LEU A 25 0.30 -9.87 12.50
CA LEU A 25 -0.51 -8.67 12.45
C LEU A 25 -0.92 -8.45 11.00
N VAL A 26 -2.17 -8.09 10.75
CA VAL A 26 -2.64 -7.83 9.38
C VAL A 26 -2.98 -6.35 9.23
N CYS A 27 -2.30 -5.69 8.29
CA CYS A 27 -2.51 -4.29 7.92
C CYS A 27 -3.79 -4.15 7.08
N ARG A 28 -4.94 -4.01 7.74
CA ARG A 28 -6.25 -3.81 7.09
C ARG A 28 -6.55 -2.34 6.85
N GLU A 29 -5.68 -1.67 6.12
CA GLU A 29 -5.82 -0.25 5.79
C GLU A 29 -5.59 0.02 4.31
N CYS A 30 -6.27 1.06 3.83
CA CYS A 30 -6.11 1.61 2.49
C CYS A 30 -5.69 3.08 2.59
N LEU A 31 -4.54 3.34 3.22
CA LEU A 31 -4.05 4.71 3.47
C LEU A 31 -3.74 5.51 2.20
N VAL A 32 -3.78 4.88 1.02
CA VAL A 32 -3.68 5.59 -0.26
C VAL A 32 -4.88 6.51 -0.53
N GLU A 33 -6.00 6.27 0.16
CA GLU A 33 -7.27 6.99 0.01
C GLU A 33 -7.96 7.27 1.35
N GLY A 34 -9.01 8.10 1.28
CA GLY A 34 -9.76 8.56 2.45
C GLY A 34 -9.08 9.67 3.25
N ASP A 35 -9.71 10.03 4.35
CA ASP A 35 -9.23 11.07 5.25
C ASP A 35 -8.02 10.57 6.05
N LEU A 36 -6.90 11.27 5.97
CA LEU A 36 -5.68 10.95 6.74
C LEU A 36 -5.41 11.96 7.86
N SER A 37 -6.33 12.89 8.10
CA SER A 37 -6.20 13.93 9.11
C SER A 37 -6.30 13.37 10.54
N GLY A 38 -5.80 14.16 11.50
CA GLY A 38 -5.82 13.85 12.92
C GLY A 38 -4.59 14.43 13.61
N ALA A 39 -4.82 15.21 14.68
CA ALA A 39 -3.79 15.83 15.49
C ALA A 39 -2.99 14.80 16.30
N ASP A 40 -3.61 13.68 16.64
CA ASP A 40 -2.99 12.51 17.27
C ASP A 40 -3.52 11.20 16.66
N LEU A 41 -3.01 10.06 17.14
CA LEU A 41 -3.44 8.75 16.65
C LEU A 41 -4.88 8.41 17.01
N HIS A 42 -5.42 8.95 18.11
CA HIS A 42 -6.81 8.71 18.48
C HIS A 42 -7.77 9.38 17.49
N GLU A 43 -7.52 10.65 17.18
CA GLU A 43 -8.28 11.39 16.17
C GLU A 43 -8.08 10.80 14.77
N PHE A 44 -6.84 10.43 14.42
CA PHE A 44 -6.53 9.77 13.16
C PHE A 44 -7.37 8.50 12.95
N PHE A 45 -7.32 7.54 13.89
CA PHE A 45 -8.12 6.32 13.79
C PHE A 45 -9.63 6.59 13.85
N LYS A 46 -10.05 7.70 14.48
CA LYS A 46 -11.45 8.10 14.45
C LYS A 46 -11.90 8.51 13.05
N ASN A 47 -11.10 9.30 12.36
CA ASN A 47 -11.39 9.75 10.99
C ASN A 47 -11.31 8.58 10.00
N ARG A 48 -10.30 7.70 10.16
CA ARG A 48 -10.19 6.46 9.36
C ARG A 48 -11.42 5.57 9.51
N ALA A 49 -11.89 5.33 10.73
CA ALA A 49 -13.07 4.51 10.94
C ALA A 49 -14.34 5.10 10.30
N ALA A 50 -14.48 6.44 10.28
CA ALA A 50 -15.58 7.11 9.61
C ALA A 50 -15.51 6.93 8.09
N PHE A 51 -14.32 7.07 7.50
CA PHE A 51 -14.09 6.79 6.09
C PHE A 51 -14.43 5.34 5.73
N ILE A 52 -13.89 4.37 6.48
CA ILE A 52 -14.13 2.94 6.23
C ILE A 52 -15.63 2.60 6.39
N ASN A 53 -16.31 3.17 7.37
CA ASN A 53 -17.75 2.97 7.53
C ASN A 53 -18.54 3.50 6.32
N SER A 54 -18.18 4.69 5.83
CA SER A 54 -18.89 5.31 4.71
C SER A 54 -18.66 4.59 3.37
N GLY A 55 -17.43 4.12 3.12
CA GLY A 55 -17.05 3.49 1.84
C GLY A 55 -17.23 1.98 1.78
N TYR A 56 -17.07 1.29 2.92
CA TYR A 56 -17.03 -0.17 2.98
C TYR A 56 -18.03 -0.77 3.99
N HIS A 57 -18.84 0.08 4.64
CA HIS A 57 -19.91 -0.33 5.57
C HIS A 57 -19.41 -1.14 6.78
N GLU A 58 -18.13 -1.03 7.16
CA GLU A 58 -17.63 -1.65 8.38
C GLU A 58 -17.97 -0.80 9.60
N ALA A 59 -18.47 -1.44 10.66
CA ALA A 59 -18.81 -0.75 11.90
C ALA A 59 -17.57 -0.27 12.64
N ARG A 60 -17.67 0.89 13.32
CA ARG A 60 -16.59 1.49 14.11
C ARG A 60 -15.93 0.50 15.08
N ALA A 61 -16.72 -0.27 15.82
CA ALA A 61 -16.20 -1.22 16.79
C ALA A 61 -15.37 -2.34 16.13
N THR A 62 -15.77 -2.79 14.95
CA THR A 62 -15.02 -3.76 14.15
C THR A 62 -13.70 -3.17 13.68
N TYR A 63 -13.71 -1.94 13.16
CA TYR A 63 -12.50 -1.23 12.75
C TYR A 63 -11.53 -1.04 13.93
N ASP A 64 -12.03 -0.55 15.08
CA ASP A 64 -11.20 -0.32 16.26
C ASP A 64 -10.52 -1.61 16.76
N SER A 65 -11.26 -2.73 16.76
CA SER A 65 -10.77 -4.01 17.26
C SER A 65 -9.87 -4.76 16.28
N ARG A 66 -10.08 -4.64 14.96
CA ARG A 66 -9.34 -5.38 13.92
C ARG A 66 -8.22 -4.57 13.25
N VAL A 67 -8.25 -3.25 13.37
CA VAL A 67 -7.34 -2.33 12.67
C VAL A 67 -6.61 -1.42 13.64
N ALA A 68 -7.31 -0.53 14.34
CA ALA A 68 -6.66 0.48 15.18
C ALA A 68 -5.88 -0.15 16.34
N SER A 69 -6.41 -1.21 16.97
CA SER A 69 -5.73 -1.96 18.04
C SER A 69 -4.41 -2.59 17.57
N GLN A 70 -4.37 -3.10 16.33
CA GLN A 70 -3.21 -3.74 15.74
C GLN A 70 -2.10 -2.71 15.54
N PHE A 71 -2.38 -1.56 14.93
CA PHE A 71 -1.38 -0.51 14.80
C PHE A 71 -0.90 0.04 16.15
N LYS A 72 -1.79 0.17 17.13
CA LYS A 72 -1.41 0.61 18.49
C LYS A 72 -0.48 -0.39 19.18
N SER A 73 -0.56 -1.69 18.88
CA SER A 73 0.37 -2.66 19.49
C SER A 73 1.82 -2.46 19.01
N LEU A 74 2.03 -1.90 17.81
CA LEU A 74 3.36 -1.58 17.29
C LEU A 74 4.09 -0.50 18.12
N LEU A 75 3.36 0.34 18.86
CA LEU A 75 3.95 1.37 19.74
C LEU A 75 4.52 0.79 21.04
N HIS A 76 4.14 -0.44 21.39
CA HIS A 76 4.40 -1.03 22.71
C HIS A 76 5.15 -2.37 22.61
N LEU A 77 5.97 -2.51 21.57
CA LEU A 77 6.78 -3.72 21.35
C LEU A 77 7.91 -3.84 22.38
N ALA A 78 8.24 -5.08 22.75
CA ALA A 78 9.44 -5.37 23.54
C ALA A 78 10.71 -5.01 22.74
N ALA A 79 11.79 -4.65 23.44
CA ALA A 79 13.01 -4.15 22.81
C ALA A 79 13.71 -5.16 21.89
N ASP A 80 13.49 -6.45 22.09
CA ASP A 80 14.04 -7.58 21.32
C ASP A 80 13.03 -8.15 20.31
N THR A 81 12.01 -7.37 19.95
CA THR A 81 11.05 -7.78 18.92
C THR A 81 11.67 -7.66 17.54
N GLU A 82 11.68 -8.76 16.78
CA GLU A 82 11.91 -8.75 15.35
C GLU A 82 10.57 -8.46 14.64
N VAL A 83 10.50 -7.36 13.90
CA VAL A 83 9.32 -6.96 13.12
C VAL A 83 9.60 -7.13 11.64
N ASN A 84 8.82 -7.98 10.98
CA ASN A 84 8.92 -8.25 9.55
C ASN A 84 7.75 -7.59 8.82
N LEU A 85 8.03 -6.56 8.04
CA LEU A 85 7.06 -5.79 7.27
C LEU A 85 6.92 -6.37 5.86
N TRP A 86 5.82 -7.08 5.58
CA TRP A 86 5.54 -7.77 4.32
C TRP A 86 4.82 -6.85 3.33
N PHE A 87 5.51 -5.84 2.83
CA PHE A 87 4.91 -4.87 1.90
C PHE A 87 5.52 -4.95 0.50
N GLU A 88 4.64 -4.84 -0.48
CA GLU A 88 4.97 -4.80 -1.89
C GLU A 88 5.60 -3.45 -2.29
N TYR A 89 5.94 -3.29 -3.56
CA TYR A 89 6.66 -2.11 -4.03
C TYR A 89 5.77 -0.94 -4.43
N GLU A 90 4.51 -1.21 -4.76
CA GLU A 90 3.59 -0.21 -5.29
C GLU A 90 3.11 0.78 -4.20
N LEU A 91 2.45 1.86 -4.60
CA LEU A 91 2.05 2.98 -3.75
C LEU A 91 1.10 2.58 -2.60
N PHE A 92 0.08 1.77 -2.87
CA PHE A 92 -0.88 1.25 -1.87
C PHE A 92 -0.14 0.60 -0.70
N CYS A 93 0.74 -0.36 -0.95
CA CYS A 93 1.56 -1.00 0.08
C CYS A 93 2.57 -0.03 0.68
N SER A 94 3.21 0.81 -0.13
CA SER A 94 4.25 1.72 0.36
C SER A 94 3.73 2.72 1.38
N VAL A 95 2.54 3.30 1.18
CA VAL A 95 1.94 4.24 2.13
C VAL A 95 1.62 3.55 3.46
N ASN A 96 1.08 2.32 3.41
CA ASN A 96 0.84 1.51 4.60
C ASN A 96 2.14 1.17 5.34
N MET A 97 3.20 0.80 4.60
CA MET A 97 4.52 0.54 5.17
C MET A 97 5.12 1.80 5.82
N TRP A 98 5.02 2.96 5.18
CA TRP A 98 5.52 4.23 5.73
C TRP A 98 4.82 4.56 7.05
N PHE A 99 3.51 4.32 7.15
CA PHE A 99 2.79 4.49 8.41
C PHE A 99 3.29 3.53 9.50
N CYS A 100 3.51 2.26 9.19
CA CYS A 100 4.14 1.32 10.13
C CYS A 100 5.52 1.81 10.60
N LEU A 101 6.33 2.35 9.69
CA LEU A 101 7.66 2.87 10.01
C LEU A 101 7.60 4.13 10.88
N ASP A 102 6.60 5.01 10.69
CA ASP A 102 6.37 6.15 11.58
C ASP A 102 6.05 5.71 13.02
N LEU A 103 5.22 4.68 13.19
CA LEU A 103 4.91 4.10 14.50
C LEU A 103 6.13 3.40 15.13
N LEU A 104 6.96 2.76 14.32
CA LEU A 104 8.13 2.01 14.78
C LEU A 104 9.37 2.88 15.01
N ALA A 105 9.37 4.14 14.57
CA ALA A 105 10.54 5.02 14.55
C ALA A 105 11.19 5.20 15.94
N ASP A 106 10.37 5.26 16.98
CA ASP A 106 10.81 5.47 18.36
C ASP A 106 10.95 4.16 19.16
N THR A 107 10.72 3.01 18.53
CA THR A 107 10.86 1.71 19.18
C THR A 107 12.32 1.22 19.16
N ALA A 108 12.63 0.21 19.99
CA ALA A 108 13.91 -0.48 19.96
C ALA A 108 13.90 -1.76 19.09
N ALA A 109 12.77 -2.05 18.42
CA ALA A 109 12.58 -3.25 17.63
C ALA A 109 13.54 -3.34 16.43
N ASP A 110 13.92 -4.56 16.09
CA ASP A 110 14.65 -4.85 14.86
C ASP A 110 13.67 -4.98 13.70
N VAL A 111 13.67 -4.00 12.80
CA VAL A 111 12.72 -3.95 11.69
C VAL A 111 13.35 -4.46 10.41
N TYR A 112 12.64 -5.36 9.73
CA TYR A 112 13.00 -5.94 8.45
C TYR A 112 11.91 -5.66 7.43
N ARG A 113 12.33 -5.36 6.20
CA ARG A 113 11.45 -5.37 5.03
C ARG A 113 11.47 -6.74 4.39
N VAL A 114 10.29 -7.31 4.20
CA VAL A 114 10.07 -8.49 3.36
C VAL A 114 9.28 -8.04 2.14
N ALA A 115 9.85 -8.22 0.95
CA ALA A 115 9.23 -7.81 -0.30
C ALA A 115 9.23 -8.97 -1.30
N PRO A 116 8.35 -8.96 -2.32
CA PRO A 116 8.33 -10.00 -3.34
C PRO A 116 9.67 -10.12 -4.05
N VAL A 117 10.21 -11.35 -4.08
CA VAL A 117 11.32 -11.70 -4.97
C VAL A 117 10.76 -11.82 -6.39
N HIS A 118 11.20 -10.93 -7.29
CA HIS A 118 10.76 -10.93 -8.68
C HIS A 118 11.94 -11.24 -9.60
N LEU A 119 11.70 -12.07 -10.61
CA LEU A 119 12.72 -12.52 -11.56
C LEU A 119 12.88 -11.56 -12.77
N ASN A 120 11.94 -10.62 -12.94
CA ASN A 120 11.91 -9.66 -14.04
C ASN A 120 11.33 -8.33 -13.55
N VAL A 121 11.92 -7.21 -14.03
CA VAL A 121 11.48 -5.85 -13.74
C VAL A 121 10.04 -5.57 -14.19
N GLU A 122 9.54 -6.22 -15.24
CA GLU A 122 8.16 -6.05 -15.73
C GLU A 122 7.11 -6.45 -14.69
N HIS A 123 7.43 -7.44 -13.85
CA HIS A 123 6.53 -7.99 -12.83
C HIS A 123 6.72 -7.37 -11.43
N ARG A 124 7.50 -6.29 -11.32
CA ARG A 124 7.83 -5.66 -10.03
C ARG A 124 6.60 -5.14 -9.24
N TRP A 125 5.47 -4.94 -9.91
CA TRP A 125 4.21 -4.46 -9.30
C TRP A 125 3.18 -5.57 -9.05
N ASP A 126 3.50 -6.83 -9.33
CA ASP A 126 2.54 -7.93 -9.19
C ASP A 126 2.35 -8.40 -7.75
N GLY A 127 3.28 -8.03 -6.88
CA GLY A 127 3.11 -8.23 -5.45
C GLY A 127 3.29 -9.67 -4.99
N PHE A 128 2.54 -10.06 -3.96
CA PHE A 128 2.45 -11.44 -3.48
C PHE A 128 1.32 -12.24 -4.15
N GLY A 129 0.68 -11.71 -5.20
CA GLY A 129 -0.40 -12.40 -5.90
C GLY A 129 0.04 -13.79 -6.40
N GLY A 130 -0.61 -14.84 -5.91
CA GLY A 130 -0.27 -16.23 -6.27
C GLY A 130 1.03 -16.77 -5.66
N ALA A 131 1.60 -16.09 -4.66
CA ALA A 131 2.79 -16.57 -3.95
C ALA A 131 2.47 -17.85 -3.16
N THR A 132 3.21 -18.92 -3.40
CA THR A 132 3.13 -20.15 -2.60
C THR A 132 3.92 -20.00 -1.30
N GLY A 133 3.69 -20.89 -0.33
CA GLY A 133 4.49 -20.92 0.91
C GLY A 133 6.01 -21.03 0.66
N GLU A 134 6.43 -21.69 -0.41
CA GLU A 134 7.85 -21.72 -0.83
C GLU A 134 8.36 -20.35 -1.26
N ILE A 135 7.58 -19.61 -2.06
CA ILE A 135 7.92 -18.25 -2.46
C ILE A 135 7.99 -17.33 -1.24
N LEU A 136 7.03 -17.44 -0.31
CA LEU A 136 7.03 -16.65 0.92
C LEU A 136 8.28 -16.91 1.78
N ARG A 137 8.70 -18.18 1.93
CA ARG A 137 9.96 -18.51 2.62
C ARG A 137 11.17 -17.87 1.96
N ARG A 138 11.27 -17.93 0.62
CA ARG A 138 12.36 -17.28 -0.11
C ARG A 138 12.37 -15.75 0.07
N CYS A 139 11.20 -15.11 0.08
CA CYS A 139 11.07 -13.69 0.38
C CYS A 139 11.58 -13.39 1.81
N PHE A 140 11.19 -14.21 2.78
CA PHE A 140 11.61 -14.05 4.18
C PHE A 140 13.12 -14.25 4.40
N GLU A 141 13.72 -15.23 3.72
CA GLU A 141 15.17 -15.46 3.71
C GLU A 141 15.93 -14.29 3.07
N SER A 142 15.31 -13.61 2.09
CA SER A 142 15.89 -12.47 1.38
C SER A 142 15.56 -11.11 2.03
N ARG A 143 15.00 -11.11 3.24
CA ARG A 143 14.57 -9.88 3.91
C ARG A 143 15.72 -8.92 4.17
N THR A 144 15.43 -7.63 4.13
CA THR A 144 16.42 -6.56 4.36
C THR A 144 16.21 -5.94 5.72
N ARG A 145 17.23 -5.98 6.59
CA ARG A 145 17.20 -5.25 7.86
C ARG A 145 17.24 -3.75 7.58
N LEU A 146 16.29 -3.00 8.14
CA LEU A 146 16.25 -1.55 8.02
C LEU A 146 17.22 -0.92 9.01
N THR A 147 17.99 0.04 8.51
CA THR A 147 18.77 0.94 9.36
C THR A 147 17.87 1.97 10.04
N ARG A 148 18.39 2.62 11.09
CA ARG A 148 17.67 3.73 11.76
C ARG A 148 17.33 4.87 10.80
N ASP A 149 18.19 5.15 9.83
CA ASP A 149 17.95 6.21 8.86
C ASP A 149 16.88 5.82 7.83
N GLU A 150 16.80 4.55 7.44
CA GLU A 150 15.73 4.05 6.56
C GLU A 150 14.36 4.02 7.26
N ILE A 151 14.32 3.71 8.57
CA ILE A 151 13.10 3.81 9.36
C ILE A 151 12.64 5.27 9.44
N ARG A 152 13.57 6.21 9.73
CA ARG A 152 13.28 7.65 9.75
C ARG A 152 12.82 8.17 8.39
N LEU A 153 13.45 7.73 7.30
CA LEU A 153 13.03 8.04 5.94
C LEU A 153 11.58 7.60 5.71
N GLY A 154 11.21 6.39 6.12
CA GLY A 154 9.82 5.90 6.07
C GLY A 154 8.85 6.78 6.86
N ALA A 155 9.23 7.18 8.07
CA ALA A 155 8.42 8.07 8.91
C ALA A 155 8.23 9.46 8.25
N ASP A 156 9.28 10.03 7.68
CA ASP A 156 9.22 11.33 7.01
C ASP A 156 8.42 11.26 5.70
N LEU A 157 8.50 10.14 4.96
CA LEU A 157 7.66 9.87 3.80
C LEU A 157 6.18 9.82 4.17
N TRP A 158 5.84 9.13 5.27
CA TRP A 158 4.47 9.11 5.79
C TRP A 158 3.97 10.50 6.14
N ARG A 159 4.76 11.28 6.90
CA ARG A 159 4.37 12.64 7.30
C ARG A 159 4.18 13.57 6.11
N ALA A 160 5.09 13.51 5.13
CA ALA A 160 4.97 14.25 3.89
C ALA A 160 3.72 13.84 3.09
N TYR A 161 3.46 12.54 2.97
CA TYR A 161 2.28 12.01 2.29
C TYR A 161 0.98 12.44 2.97
N LYS A 162 0.87 12.25 4.29
CA LYS A 162 -0.28 12.68 5.11
C LYS A 162 -0.56 14.17 4.99
N ALA A 163 0.49 15.01 4.94
CA ALA A 163 0.36 16.45 4.79
C ALA A 163 0.06 16.92 3.35
N GLY A 164 0.15 16.03 2.36
CA GLY A 164 0.08 16.39 0.94
C GLY A 164 1.27 17.24 0.46
N ASP A 165 2.42 17.17 1.16
CA ASP A 165 3.62 17.94 0.82
C ASP A 165 4.37 17.28 -0.36
N ARG A 166 4.00 17.72 -1.56
CA ARG A 166 4.59 17.25 -2.82
C ARG A 166 6.08 17.55 -2.91
N ASP A 167 6.55 18.66 -2.36
CA ASP A 167 7.95 19.06 -2.45
C ASP A 167 8.81 18.25 -1.47
N ALA A 168 8.31 17.95 -0.28
CA ALA A 168 8.95 17.00 0.63
C ALA A 168 9.05 15.61 0.00
N LEU A 169 7.96 15.09 -0.59
CA LEU A 169 8.00 13.80 -1.28
C LEU A 169 9.07 13.78 -2.39
N ARG A 170 9.18 14.83 -3.21
CA ARG A 170 10.24 14.93 -4.24
C ARG A 170 11.63 14.91 -3.63
N ARG A 171 11.87 15.68 -2.56
CA ARG A 171 13.19 15.73 -1.89
C ARG A 171 13.55 14.39 -1.29
N LEU A 172 12.64 13.77 -0.54
CA LEU A 172 12.84 12.46 0.11
C LEU A 172 13.06 11.35 -0.92
N SER A 173 12.40 11.44 -2.08
CA SER A 173 12.53 10.44 -3.16
C SER A 173 13.93 10.33 -3.77
N ALA A 174 14.81 11.31 -3.51
CA ALA A 174 16.21 11.28 -3.96
C ALA A 174 17.10 10.37 -3.09
N ALA A 175 16.61 9.89 -1.94
CA ALA A 175 17.34 8.96 -1.11
C ALA A 175 17.61 7.64 -1.86
N SER A 176 18.81 7.10 -1.71
CA SER A 176 19.18 5.78 -2.23
C SER A 176 19.23 4.80 -1.06
N SER A 177 18.39 3.77 -1.12
CA SER A 177 18.34 2.72 -0.11
C SER A 177 17.93 1.40 -0.76
N PRO A 178 18.61 0.28 -0.44
CA PRO A 178 18.21 -1.05 -0.89
C PRO A 178 16.82 -1.44 -0.35
N ALA A 179 16.42 -0.87 0.79
CA ALA A 179 15.09 -1.05 1.35
C ALA A 179 13.99 -0.26 0.63
N PHE A 180 14.31 0.63 -0.30
CA PHE A 180 13.34 1.38 -1.12
C PHE A 180 13.80 1.50 -2.58
N PRO A 181 13.90 0.38 -3.33
CA PRO A 181 14.53 0.36 -4.65
C PRO A 181 13.76 1.15 -5.72
N TYR A 182 12.46 1.39 -5.52
CA TYR A 182 11.58 2.12 -6.44
C TYR A 182 11.02 3.40 -5.83
N LEU A 183 11.73 3.99 -4.85
CA LEU A 183 11.22 5.11 -4.07
C LEU A 183 10.81 6.30 -4.95
N LYS A 184 11.62 6.60 -5.98
CA LYS A 184 11.37 7.70 -6.90
C LYS A 184 10.06 7.53 -7.67
N GLU A 185 9.83 6.35 -8.21
CA GLU A 185 8.62 5.99 -8.95
C GLU A 185 7.39 6.05 -8.05
N VAL A 186 7.49 5.51 -6.82
CA VAL A 186 6.39 5.50 -5.86
C VAL A 186 6.04 6.90 -5.36
N CYS A 187 7.04 7.73 -5.03
CA CYS A 187 6.80 9.12 -4.65
C CYS A 187 6.19 9.92 -5.80
N GLN A 188 6.61 9.68 -7.05
CA GLN A 188 5.99 10.32 -8.21
C GLN A 188 4.53 9.85 -8.38
N ALA A 189 4.24 8.56 -8.19
CA ALA A 189 2.88 8.04 -8.18
C ALA A 189 2.05 8.70 -7.07
N ALA A 190 2.57 8.82 -5.85
CA ALA A 190 1.89 9.52 -4.75
C ALA A 190 1.49 10.95 -5.13
N ILE A 191 2.39 11.67 -5.80
CA ILE A 191 2.20 13.04 -6.28
C ILE A 191 1.11 13.08 -7.36
N ASP A 192 1.06 12.12 -8.28
CA ASP A 192 0.16 12.16 -9.45
C ASP A 192 -1.14 11.37 -9.26
N LYS A 193 -1.33 10.70 -8.10
CA LYS A 193 -2.43 9.74 -7.86
C LYS A 193 -3.84 10.28 -8.10
N ASN A 194 -4.03 11.59 -7.97
CA ASN A 194 -5.36 12.21 -8.13
C ASN A 194 -5.68 12.58 -9.59
N SER A 195 -4.74 12.45 -10.53
CA SER A 195 -4.95 12.82 -11.94
C SER A 195 -4.57 11.69 -12.90
N ARG A 196 -3.40 11.09 -12.71
CA ARG A 196 -2.80 10.17 -13.67
C ARG A 196 -3.54 8.84 -13.81
N PRO A 197 -4.04 8.19 -12.74
CA PRO A 197 -4.85 6.96 -12.88
C PRO A 197 -6.08 7.14 -13.79
N ALA A 198 -6.83 8.23 -13.60
CA ALA A 198 -7.99 8.54 -14.43
C ALA A 198 -7.61 8.84 -15.89
N GLU A 199 -6.47 9.50 -16.11
CA GLU A 199 -5.93 9.73 -17.46
C GLU A 199 -5.59 8.42 -18.17
N VAL A 200 -4.94 7.47 -17.47
CA VAL A 200 -4.61 6.15 -18.02
C VAL A 200 -5.88 5.39 -18.41
N ILE A 201 -6.92 5.41 -17.59
CA ILE A 201 -8.21 4.78 -17.91
C ILE A 201 -8.81 5.36 -19.19
N ARG A 202 -8.85 6.70 -19.32
CA ARG A 202 -9.35 7.36 -20.55
C ARG A 202 -8.55 6.96 -21.78
N GLN A 203 -7.22 6.84 -21.65
CA GLN A 203 -6.36 6.43 -22.75
C GLN A 203 -6.57 4.96 -23.15
N ILE A 204 -6.84 4.08 -22.19
CA ILE A 204 -7.16 2.67 -22.45
C ILE A 204 -8.50 2.57 -23.19
N GLN A 205 -9.52 3.28 -22.73
CA GLN A 205 -10.84 3.32 -23.37
C GLN A 205 -10.79 3.91 -24.78
N ALA A 206 -10.05 5.00 -24.99
CA ALA A 206 -9.84 5.58 -26.32
C ALA A 206 -9.08 4.63 -27.27
N GLY A 207 -8.34 3.66 -26.73
CA GLY A 207 -7.68 2.59 -27.49
C GLY A 207 -8.60 1.44 -27.90
N GLY A 208 -9.88 1.46 -27.49
CA GLY A 208 -10.90 0.47 -27.90
C GLY A 208 -11.28 -0.56 -26.83
N ALA A 209 -10.59 -0.58 -25.68
CA ALA A 209 -10.96 -1.46 -24.58
C ALA A 209 -12.28 -1.01 -23.94
N SER A 210 -13.26 -1.92 -23.91
CA SER A 210 -14.66 -1.57 -23.56
C SER A 210 -15.21 -2.29 -22.33
N ASN A 211 -14.62 -3.43 -21.96
CA ASN A 211 -15.05 -4.20 -20.79
C ASN A 211 -14.05 -4.04 -19.63
N PHE A 212 -14.56 -4.24 -18.41
CA PHE A 212 -13.77 -4.05 -17.19
C PHE A 212 -12.52 -4.93 -17.13
N ALA A 213 -12.62 -6.21 -17.53
CA ALA A 213 -11.49 -7.15 -17.42
C ALA A 213 -10.30 -6.70 -18.31
N GLU A 214 -10.59 -6.26 -19.52
CA GLU A 214 -9.58 -5.70 -20.43
C GLU A 214 -8.98 -4.41 -19.88
N ILE A 215 -9.83 -3.47 -19.45
CA ILE A 215 -9.37 -2.18 -18.91
C ILE A 215 -8.51 -2.38 -17.66
N PHE A 216 -8.94 -3.26 -16.75
CA PHE A 216 -8.22 -3.57 -15.52
C PHE A 216 -6.85 -4.19 -15.82
N ARG A 217 -6.78 -5.15 -16.76
CA ARG A 217 -5.51 -5.76 -17.19
C ARG A 217 -4.55 -4.72 -17.76
N GLU A 218 -5.02 -3.87 -18.67
CA GLU A 218 -4.19 -2.81 -19.28
C GLU A 218 -3.78 -1.75 -18.26
N PHE A 219 -4.67 -1.42 -17.32
CA PHE A 219 -4.38 -0.49 -16.23
C PHE A 219 -3.27 -1.04 -15.33
N ARG A 220 -3.35 -2.31 -14.92
CA ARG A 220 -2.31 -2.97 -14.11
C ARG A 220 -0.96 -2.95 -14.82
N HIS A 221 -0.94 -3.16 -16.14
CA HIS A 221 0.29 -3.08 -16.92
C HIS A 221 0.86 -1.65 -17.01
N ARG A 222 0.02 -0.65 -17.29
CA ARG A 222 0.46 0.74 -17.54
C ARG A 222 0.62 1.60 -16.29
N ALA A 223 -0.06 1.24 -15.21
CA ALA A 223 -0.22 2.00 -13.98
C ALA A 223 -0.10 1.09 -12.74
N GLY A 224 0.61 -0.04 -12.84
CA GLY A 224 0.83 -0.96 -11.73
C GLY A 224 1.47 -0.33 -10.49
N VAL A 225 2.24 0.75 -10.66
CA VAL A 225 2.86 1.51 -9.56
C VAL A 225 1.86 2.04 -8.52
N TYR A 226 0.58 2.20 -8.87
CA TYR A 226 -0.44 2.65 -7.91
C TYR A 226 -0.99 1.51 -7.03
N GLY A 227 -0.85 0.25 -7.47
CA GLY A 227 -1.44 -0.94 -6.85
C GLY A 227 -2.94 -0.88 -6.60
N PHE A 228 -3.67 -0.14 -7.42
CA PHE A 228 -5.12 -0.10 -7.32
C PHE A 228 -5.74 -1.44 -7.70
N GLY A 229 -6.63 -1.90 -6.83
CA GLY A 229 -7.47 -3.07 -7.02
C GLY A 229 -8.67 -2.78 -7.90
N ASP A 230 -9.51 -3.79 -8.05
CA ASP A 230 -10.72 -3.76 -8.86
C ASP A 230 -11.68 -2.64 -8.45
N GLY A 231 -11.91 -2.46 -7.15
CA GLY A 231 -12.79 -1.42 -6.61
C GLY A 231 -12.35 -0.01 -6.97
N GLN A 232 -11.06 0.32 -6.79
CA GLN A 232 -10.53 1.66 -7.12
C GLN A 232 -10.54 1.92 -8.63
N VAL A 233 -10.16 0.93 -9.45
CA VAL A 233 -10.19 1.08 -10.90
C VAL A 233 -11.63 1.25 -11.40
N LYS A 234 -12.58 0.49 -10.84
CA LYS A 234 -14.00 0.62 -11.17
C LYS A 234 -14.54 2.01 -10.81
N ALA A 235 -14.24 2.51 -9.62
CA ALA A 235 -14.65 3.86 -9.21
C ALA A 235 -14.09 4.95 -10.14
N LEU A 236 -12.84 4.81 -10.59
CA LEU A 236 -12.24 5.73 -11.56
C LEU A 236 -12.91 5.64 -12.95
N MET A 237 -13.30 4.44 -13.39
CA MET A 237 -14.06 4.25 -14.63
C MET A 237 -15.45 4.90 -14.55
N ASP A 238 -16.16 4.72 -13.44
CA ASP A 238 -17.51 5.27 -13.25
C ASP A 238 -17.47 6.82 -13.17
N ALA A 239 -16.39 7.38 -12.62
CA ALA A 239 -16.15 8.84 -12.57
C ALA A 239 -15.66 9.44 -13.89
N ALA A 240 -15.15 8.62 -14.81
CA ALA A 240 -14.71 9.00 -16.14
C ALA A 240 -15.61 8.36 -17.20
N PRO A 241 -16.86 8.84 -17.37
CA PRO A 241 -17.78 8.25 -18.33
C PRO A 241 -17.13 8.21 -19.72
N PRO A 242 -17.43 7.17 -20.52
CA PRO A 242 -16.89 7.07 -21.88
C PRO A 242 -17.19 8.37 -22.63
N ALA A 243 -16.26 8.81 -23.48
CA ALA A 243 -16.53 9.89 -24.41
C ALA A 243 -17.84 9.56 -25.12
N SER A 244 -18.85 10.43 -24.98
CA SER A 244 -20.15 10.23 -25.59
C SER A 244 -19.94 9.94 -27.07
N ASP A 245 -20.46 8.81 -27.54
CA ASP A 245 -20.53 8.53 -28.97
C ASP A 245 -21.50 9.57 -29.54
N ASP A 246 -20.97 10.66 -30.13
CA ASP A 246 -21.74 11.72 -30.80
C ASP A 246 -22.44 11.22 -32.08
N ARG A 247 -22.82 9.94 -32.12
CA ARG A 247 -23.49 9.27 -33.25
C ARG A 247 -25.01 9.27 -33.17
N GLU A 248 -25.62 9.87 -32.13
CA GLU A 248 -27.08 9.98 -32.02
C GLU A 248 -27.62 11.43 -31.99
N ARG A 249 -26.80 12.42 -32.38
CA ARG A 249 -27.29 13.78 -32.68
C ARG A 249 -27.20 14.08 -34.17
N ASN A 250 -27.79 13.23 -35.01
CA ASN A 250 -28.18 13.53 -36.39
C ASN A 250 -29.05 12.35 -36.89
N GLY A 251 -30.29 12.29 -36.42
CA GLY A 251 -31.33 11.36 -36.87
C GLY A 251 -32.68 12.04 -36.79
#